data_AF-A0A6M1PLD5-F1
#
_entry.id   AF-A0A6M1PLD5-F1
#
_cell.length_a   1.000
_cell.length_b   1.000
_cell.length_c   1.000
_cell.angle_alpha   90.00
_cell.angle_beta   90.00
_cell.angle_gamma   90.00
#
_symmetry.space_group_name_H-M   'P 1'
#
loop_
_entity.id
_entity.type
_entity.pdbx_description
1 polymer ?
#
loop_
_entity_poly.entity_id
_entity_poly.type
_entity_poly.pdbx_seq_one_letter_code
_entity_poly.pdbx_strand_id
1 'polypeptide(L)'
;MMKYNFTVLYEEDKAEGNVSAYIPALKLDAIGDTFEEARENAADVAAAELERILKSGSTVPNDEAVMDIVQGCQVLFEEDIELGNVIAYLPALRLGVVGKSYEQAREHAETLLFTETEHMLKNGNLVMRNRALFDTLSVEVQEGSNLYL
;
A
#
# COMPACT_ATOMS: atom_id res chain seq x y z
N MET A 1 1.00 -26.09 -3.31
CA MET A 1 0.70 -24.67 -3.54
C MET A 1 1.13 -23.90 -2.31
N MET A 2 1.92 -22.86 -2.52
CA MET A 2 2.27 -21.93 -1.44
C MET A 2 1.28 -20.77 -1.48
N LYS A 3 0.81 -20.37 -0.29
CA LYS A 3 -0.12 -19.27 -0.12
C LYS A 3 0.61 -18.10 0.53
N TYR A 4 0.54 -16.95 -0.10
CA TYR A 4 1.10 -15.68 0.37
C TYR A 4 -0.03 -14.72 0.67
N ASN A 5 0.14 -13.88 1.69
CA ASN A 5 -0.81 -12.84 2.05
C ASN A 5 -0.07 -11.51 2.06
N PHE A 6 -0.66 -10.50 1.41
CA PHE A 6 -0.10 -9.15 1.35
C PHE A 6 -1.14 -8.12 1.77
N THR A 7 -0.69 -7.09 2.46
CA THR A 7 -1.44 -5.86 2.69
C THR A 7 -1.57 -5.12 1.37
N VAL A 8 -2.80 -4.68 1.06
CA VAL A 8 -3.08 -3.90 -0.14
C VAL A 8 -3.85 -2.65 0.23
N LEU A 9 -3.42 -1.54 -0.35
CA LEU A 9 -4.06 -0.24 -0.26
C LEU A 9 -4.86 -0.01 -1.55
N TYR A 10 -6.18 0.10 -1.43
CA TYR A 10 -7.06 0.46 -2.53
C TYR A 10 -7.47 1.92 -2.41
N GLU A 11 -7.35 2.70 -3.50
CA GLU A 11 -7.74 4.11 -3.52
C GLU A 11 -8.60 4.44 -4.75
N GLU A 12 -9.78 5.04 -4.52
CA GLU A 12 -10.60 5.56 -5.62
C GLU A 12 -9.99 6.83 -6.21
N ASP A 13 -9.78 6.88 -7.52
CA ASP A 13 -9.56 8.11 -8.27
C ASP A 13 -10.86 8.60 -8.93
N LYS A 14 -11.39 9.71 -8.44
CA LYS A 14 -12.63 10.29 -8.98
C LYS A 14 -12.44 11.08 -10.26
N ALA A 15 -11.23 11.56 -10.53
CA ALA A 15 -10.96 12.27 -11.76
C ALA A 15 -10.96 11.30 -12.94
N GLU A 16 -10.42 10.10 -12.72
CA GLU A 16 -10.31 9.05 -13.75
C GLU A 16 -11.46 8.04 -13.70
N GLY A 17 -12.15 7.92 -12.56
CA GLY A 17 -13.25 6.97 -12.37
C GLY A 17 -12.79 5.53 -12.15
N ASN A 18 -11.56 5.33 -11.66
CA ASN A 18 -10.96 4.02 -11.42
C ASN A 18 -10.57 3.84 -9.94
N VAL A 19 -10.09 2.65 -9.61
CA VAL A 19 -9.54 2.27 -8.31
C VAL A 19 -8.12 1.76 -8.52
N SER A 20 -7.15 2.36 -7.83
CA SER A 20 -5.80 1.83 -7.76
C SER A 20 -5.69 0.82 -6.60
N ALA A 21 -4.80 -0.15 -6.74
CA ALA A 21 -4.45 -1.14 -5.74
C ALA A 21 -2.93 -1.22 -5.63
N TYR A 22 -2.37 -0.78 -4.51
CA TYR A 22 -0.94 -0.80 -4.23
C TYR A 22 -0.58 -1.92 -3.27
N ILE A 23 0.40 -2.75 -3.63
CA ILE A 23 0.93 -3.86 -2.84
C ILE A 23 2.34 -3.48 -2.34
N PRO A 24 2.48 -2.96 -1.11
CA PRO A 24 3.74 -2.37 -0.65
C PRO A 24 4.90 -3.36 -0.61
N ALA A 25 4.64 -4.59 -0.16
CA ALA A 25 5.64 -5.65 -0.06
C ALA A 25 6.29 -6.01 -1.41
N LEU A 26 5.52 -5.89 -2.50
CA LEU A 26 5.98 -6.19 -3.86
C LEU A 26 6.32 -4.93 -4.67
N LYS A 27 6.03 -3.74 -4.14
CA LYS A 27 6.14 -2.45 -4.85
C LYS A 27 5.42 -2.48 -6.20
N LEU A 28 4.22 -3.06 -6.22
CA LEU A 28 3.39 -3.21 -7.41
C LEU A 28 2.10 -2.44 -7.28
N ASP A 29 1.65 -1.91 -8.41
CA ASP A 29 0.35 -1.26 -8.57
C ASP A 29 -0.50 -2.01 -9.60
N ALA A 30 -1.79 -2.04 -9.36
CA ALA A 30 -2.81 -2.44 -10.32
C ALA A 30 -3.93 -1.39 -10.36
N ILE A 31 -4.66 -1.32 -11.45
CA ILE A 31 -5.80 -0.41 -11.64
C ILE A 31 -6.98 -1.23 -12.15
N GLY A 32 -8.18 -0.94 -11.67
CA GLY A 32 -9.44 -1.45 -12.23
C GLY A 32 -10.53 -0.38 -12.16
N ASP A 33 -11.63 -0.56 -12.88
CA ASP A 33 -12.76 0.38 -12.85
C ASP A 33 -13.57 0.26 -11.54
N THR A 34 -13.40 -0.86 -10.83
CA THR A 34 -14.06 -1.17 -9.56
C THR A 34 -13.06 -1.72 -8.54
N PHE A 35 -13.44 -1.76 -7.26
CA PHE A 35 -12.61 -2.39 -6.22
C PHE A 35 -12.37 -3.88 -6.51
N GLU A 36 -13.40 -4.58 -6.97
CA GLU A 36 -13.31 -5.99 -7.33
C GLU A 36 -12.33 -6.21 -8.49
N GLU A 37 -12.43 -5.40 -9.54
CA GLU A 37 -11.51 -5.49 -10.68
C GLU A 37 -10.08 -5.11 -10.29
N ALA A 38 -9.89 -4.04 -9.51
CA ALA A 38 -8.57 -3.66 -9.01
C ALA A 38 -7.96 -4.77 -8.14
N ARG A 39 -8.79 -5.50 -7.39
CA ARG A 39 -8.36 -6.65 -6.58
C ARG A 39 -7.97 -7.86 -7.41
N GLU A 40 -8.74 -8.18 -8.44
CA GLU A 40 -8.41 -9.25 -9.38
C GLU A 40 -7.10 -8.92 -10.12
N ASN A 41 -6.98 -7.70 -10.63
CA ASN A 41 -5.77 -7.24 -11.30
C ASN A 41 -4.56 -7.24 -10.36
N ALA A 42 -4.73 -6.84 -9.09
CA ALA A 42 -3.69 -6.92 -8.06
C ALA A 42 -3.25 -8.38 -7.79
N ALA A 43 -4.20 -9.33 -7.75
CA ALA A 43 -3.91 -10.75 -7.59
C ALA A 43 -3.07 -11.29 -8.76
N ASP A 44 -3.44 -10.92 -9.99
CA ASP A 44 -2.76 -11.37 -11.20
C ASP A 44 -1.32 -10.85 -11.28
N VAL A 45 -1.10 -9.56 -11.01
CA VAL A 45 0.27 -8.98 -11.03
C VAL A 45 1.13 -9.55 -9.90
N ALA A 46 0.55 -9.76 -8.72
CA ALA A 46 1.25 -10.38 -7.60
C ALA A 46 1.62 -11.84 -7.89
N ALA A 47 0.71 -12.62 -8.49
CA ALA A 47 0.98 -14.00 -8.88
C ALA A 47 2.12 -14.08 -9.91
N ALA A 48 2.08 -13.23 -10.94
CA ALA A 48 3.12 -13.17 -11.96
C ALA A 48 4.49 -12.81 -11.36
N GLU A 49 4.52 -11.86 -10.42
CA GLU A 49 5.75 -11.44 -9.75
C GLU A 49 6.29 -12.52 -8.79
N LEU A 50 5.42 -13.18 -8.03
CA LEU A 50 5.82 -14.32 -7.20
C LEU A 50 6.41 -15.44 -8.03
N GLU A 51 5.80 -15.78 -9.17
CA GLU A 51 6.38 -16.75 -10.08
C GLU A 51 7.75 -16.34 -10.59
N ARG A 52 7.95 -15.05 -10.90
CA ARG A 52 9.24 -14.51 -11.35
C ARG A 52 10.30 -14.65 -10.25
N ILE A 53 9.99 -14.25 -9.02
CA ILE A 53 10.87 -14.32 -7.84
C ILE A 53 11.26 -15.78 -7.55
N LEU A 54 10.28 -16.68 -7.57
CA LEU A 54 10.52 -18.11 -7.31
C LEU A 54 11.37 -18.75 -8.42
N LYS A 55 11.13 -18.41 -9.70
CA LYS A 55 11.93 -18.88 -10.84
C LYS A 55 13.38 -18.37 -10.79
N SER A 56 13.61 -17.17 -10.24
CA SER A 56 14.98 -16.65 -10.06
C SER A 56 15.69 -17.20 -8.81
N GLY A 57 15.01 -18.01 -7.99
CA GLY A 57 15.54 -18.50 -6.72
C GLY A 57 15.70 -17.40 -5.66
N SER A 58 15.02 -16.26 -5.85
CA SER A 58 15.03 -15.16 -4.89
C SER A 58 14.02 -15.40 -3.77
N THR A 59 14.24 -14.79 -2.61
CA THR A 59 13.29 -14.86 -1.50
C THR A 59 12.12 -13.94 -1.77
N VAL A 60 10.90 -14.43 -1.50
CA VAL A 60 9.69 -13.59 -1.52
C VAL A 60 9.79 -12.55 -0.40
N PRO A 61 9.59 -11.25 -0.68
CA PRO A 61 9.59 -10.21 0.35
C PRO A 61 8.56 -10.49 1.44
N ASN A 62 8.92 -10.22 2.69
CA ASN A 62 7.95 -10.22 3.77
C ASN A 62 7.05 -8.99 3.65
N ASP A 63 5.79 -9.14 4.04
CA ASP A 63 4.91 -7.99 4.19
C ASP A 63 5.16 -7.30 5.53
N GLU A 64 5.93 -6.22 5.47
CA GLU A 64 6.31 -5.39 6.62
C GLU A 64 5.54 -4.07 6.66
N ALA A 65 4.57 -3.90 5.74
CA ALA A 65 3.73 -2.72 5.74
C ALA A 65 2.81 -2.72 6.97
N VAL A 66 2.74 -1.58 7.67
CA VAL A 66 1.91 -1.43 8.87
C VAL A 66 0.83 -0.39 8.61
N MET A 67 -0.43 -0.78 8.81
CA MET A 67 -1.54 0.18 8.85
C MET A 67 -1.78 0.61 10.29
N ASP A 68 -1.87 1.93 10.50
CA ASP A 68 -2.20 2.51 11.79
C ASP A 68 -3.16 3.70 11.64
N ILE A 69 -3.75 4.12 12.75
CA ILE A 69 -4.60 5.30 12.84
C ILE A 69 -3.82 6.44 13.49
N VAL A 70 -3.69 7.54 12.74
CA VAL A 70 -3.05 8.77 13.19
C VAL A 70 -4.09 9.89 13.14
N GLN A 71 -4.40 10.48 14.30
CA GLN A 71 -5.44 11.51 14.45
C GLN A 71 -6.78 11.15 13.78
N GLY A 72 -7.18 9.88 13.82
CA GLY A 72 -8.42 9.39 13.23
C GLY A 72 -8.38 9.12 11.72
N CYS A 73 -7.23 9.32 11.07
CA CYS A 73 -7.00 8.96 9.67
C CYS A 73 -6.17 7.67 9.58
N GLN A 74 -6.47 6.82 8.59
CA GLN A 74 -5.59 5.69 8.28
C GLN A 74 -4.29 6.19 7.65
N VAL A 75 -3.19 5.57 8.04
CA VAL A 75 -1.84 5.83 7.52
C VAL A 75 -1.17 4.48 7.26
N LEU A 76 -0.56 4.37 6.10
CA LEU A 76 0.28 3.22 5.73
C LEU A 76 1.73 3.58 6.03
N PHE A 77 2.38 2.76 6.84
CA PHE A 77 3.81 2.84 7.09
C PHE A 77 4.50 1.73 6.31
N GLU A 78 5.52 2.09 5.53
CA GLU A 78 6.37 1.14 4.82
C GLU A 78 7.84 1.49 5.03
N GLU A 79 8.68 0.47 5.20
CA GLU A 79 10.12 0.67 5.20
C GLU A 79 10.64 0.80 3.76
N ASP A 80 11.47 1.81 3.55
CA ASP A 80 12.34 1.91 2.39
C ASP A 80 13.70 1.31 2.78
N ILE A 81 13.89 0.04 2.42
CA ILE A 81 15.10 -0.73 2.74
C ILE A 81 16.34 -0.11 2.10
N GLU A 82 16.21 0.50 0.92
CA GLU A 82 17.36 1.10 0.22
C GLU A 82 17.86 2.36 0.92
N LEU A 83 16.92 3.19 1.41
CA LEU A 83 17.24 4.46 2.07
C LEU A 83 17.34 4.34 3.60
N GLY A 84 16.92 3.22 4.19
CA GLY A 84 16.87 3.01 5.63
C GLY A 84 15.91 3.97 6.34
N ASN A 85 14.82 4.34 5.66
CA ASN A 85 13.81 5.27 6.16
C ASN A 85 12.44 4.59 6.22
N VAL A 86 11.51 5.21 6.94
CA VAL A 86 10.10 4.83 6.97
C VAL A 86 9.28 5.89 6.25
N ILE A 87 8.46 5.46 5.30
CA ILE A 87 7.49 6.29 4.62
C ILE A 87 6.15 6.12 5.33
N ALA A 88 5.53 7.23 5.72
CA ALA A 88 4.15 7.25 6.19
C ALA A 88 3.29 7.89 5.09
N TYR A 89 2.51 7.07 4.40
CA TYR A 89 1.56 7.50 3.38
C TYR A 89 0.18 7.73 3.99
N LEU A 90 -0.42 8.88 3.70
CA LEU A 90 -1.72 9.33 4.18
C LEU A 90 -2.71 9.35 3.03
N PRO A 91 -3.52 8.28 2.83
CA PRO A 91 -4.43 8.19 1.69
C PRO A 91 -5.52 9.28 1.71
N ALA A 92 -5.93 9.73 2.90
CA ALA A 92 -6.90 10.83 3.04
C ALA A 92 -6.43 12.14 2.40
N LEU A 93 -5.10 12.32 2.26
CA LEU A 93 -4.46 13.47 1.65
C LEU A 93 -3.76 13.14 0.32
N ARG A 94 -3.57 11.85 0.01
CA ARG A 94 -2.69 11.36 -1.07
C ARG A 94 -1.28 11.96 -0.99
N LEU A 95 -0.74 12.01 0.22
CA LEU A 95 0.59 12.55 0.51
C LEU A 95 1.39 11.57 1.35
N GLY A 96 2.70 11.55 1.13
CA GLY A 96 3.65 10.80 1.93
C GLY A 96 4.60 11.73 2.69
N VAL A 97 4.99 11.30 3.88
CA VAL A 97 6.10 11.90 4.64
C VAL A 97 7.12 10.83 4.96
N VAL A 98 8.38 11.25 5.16
CA VAL A 98 9.50 10.33 5.42
C VAL A 98 10.06 10.62 6.81
N GLY A 99 10.35 9.57 7.56
CA GLY A 99 11.10 9.61 8.82
C GLY A 99 12.22 8.57 8.83
N LYS A 100 13.19 8.73 9.74
CA LYS A 100 14.28 7.75 9.96
C LYS A 100 13.86 6.57 10.84
N SER A 101 12.67 6.65 11.43
CA SER A 101 12.06 5.59 12.23
C SER A 101 10.54 5.70 12.10
N TYR A 102 9.85 4.66 12.58
CA TYR A 102 8.39 4.65 12.65
C TYR A 102 7.86 5.84 13.46
N GLU A 103 8.45 6.12 14.62
CA GLU A 103 8.02 7.22 15.50
C GLU A 103 8.20 8.58 14.82
N GLN A 104 9.33 8.79 14.13
CA GLN A 104 9.56 10.04 13.41
C GLN A 104 8.62 10.19 12.21
N ALA A 105 8.40 9.13 11.43
CA ALA A 105 7.46 9.17 10.32
C ALA A 105 6.03 9.45 10.82
N ARG A 106 5.66 8.89 11.98
CA ARG A 106 4.38 9.16 12.65
C ARG A 106 4.25 10.62 13.07
N GLU A 107 5.26 11.19 13.73
CA GLU A 107 5.26 12.60 14.14
C GLU A 107 5.12 13.55 12.93
N HIS A 108 5.80 13.23 11.83
CA HIS A 108 5.67 13.96 10.58
C HIS A 108 4.24 13.85 9.99
N ALA A 109 3.64 12.65 10.06
CA ALA A 109 2.27 12.42 9.60
C ALA A 109 1.25 13.20 10.44
N GLU A 110 1.43 13.24 11.76
CA GLU A 110 0.61 14.04 12.69
C GLU A 110 0.71 15.54 12.36
N THR A 111 1.93 16.03 12.09
CA THR A 111 2.16 17.43 11.73
C THR A 111 1.48 17.80 10.42
N LEU A 112 1.57 16.92 9.41
CA LEU A 112 0.93 17.12 8.11
C LEU A 112 -0.60 17.13 8.24
N LEU A 113 -1.18 16.15 8.94
CA LEU A 113 -2.62 16.09 9.19
C LEU A 113 -3.13 17.34 9.89
N PHE A 114 -2.42 17.80 10.92
CA PHE A 114 -2.78 19.02 11.64
C PHE A 114 -2.78 20.23 10.70
N THR A 115 -1.71 20.42 9.93
CA THR A 115 -1.54 21.55 9.02
C THR A 115 -2.62 21.58 7.94
N GLU A 116 -2.90 20.44 7.32
CA GLU A 116 -3.93 20.33 6.28
C GLU A 116 -5.34 20.48 6.86
N THR A 117 -5.60 19.95 8.06
CA THR A 117 -6.88 20.17 8.75
C THR A 117 -7.14 21.66 8.98
N GLU A 118 -6.16 22.39 9.49
CA GLU A 118 -6.29 23.84 9.70
C GLU A 118 -6.53 24.59 8.38
N HIS A 119 -5.84 24.20 7.32
CA HIS A 119 -6.01 24.81 6.00
C HIS A 119 -7.40 24.53 5.43
N MET A 120 -7.91 23.31 5.53
CA MET A 120 -9.26 22.93 5.12
C MET A 120 -10.33 23.72 5.90
N LEU A 121 -10.20 23.83 7.22
CA LEU A 121 -11.11 24.59 8.07
C LEU A 121 -11.15 26.07 7.70
N LYS A 122 -10.00 26.70 7.45
CA LYS A 122 -9.91 28.10 6.99
C LYS A 122 -10.60 28.32 5.65
N ASN A 123 -10.58 27.31 4.78
CA ASN A 123 -11.20 27.35 3.45
C ASN A 123 -12.66 26.89 3.43
N GLY A 124 -13.25 26.55 4.59
CA GLY A 124 -14.64 26.10 4.68
C GLY A 124 -14.88 24.64 4.24
N ASN A 125 -13.82 23.86 4.03
CA ASN A 125 -13.92 22.43 3.74
C ASN A 125 -13.89 21.64 5.06
N LEU A 126 -14.97 20.91 5.35
CA LEU A 126 -15.20 20.34 6.68
C LEU A 126 -14.81 18.86 6.85
N VAL A 127 -14.34 18.18 5.79
CA VAL A 127 -14.17 16.72 5.87
C VAL A 127 -12.96 16.24 5.08
N MET A 128 -11.92 15.80 5.79
CA MET A 128 -10.99 14.82 5.25
C MET A 128 -11.76 13.50 5.07
N ARG A 129 -11.94 13.08 3.82
CA ARG A 129 -12.59 11.80 3.53
C ARG A 129 -11.51 10.77 3.34
N ASN A 130 -11.41 9.83 4.26
CA ASN A 130 -10.64 8.64 4.03
C ASN A 130 -11.36 7.80 2.96
N ARG A 131 -10.79 7.75 1.76
CA ARG A 131 -11.34 6.98 0.62
C ARG A 131 -10.47 5.79 0.26
N ALA A 132 -9.51 5.49 1.12
CA ALA A 132 -8.73 4.29 1.01
C ALA A 132 -9.40 3.15 1.76
N LEU A 133 -9.24 1.96 1.20
CA LEU A 133 -9.53 0.71 1.86
C LEU A 133 -8.23 -0.07 2.00
N PHE A 134 -7.98 -0.60 3.20
CA PHE A 134 -6.93 -1.57 3.43
C PHE A 134 -7.55 -2.96 3.50
N ASP A 135 -7.00 -3.90 2.75
CA ASP A 135 -7.42 -5.30 2.76
C ASP A 135 -6.21 -6.23 2.69
N THR A 136 -6.43 -7.52 2.94
CA THR A 136 -5.45 -8.58 2.72
C THR A 136 -5.73 -9.27 1.39
N LEU A 137 -4.73 -9.28 0.52
CA LEU A 137 -4.72 -10.04 -0.72
C LEU A 137 -4.03 -11.39 -0.51
N SER A 138 -4.79 -12.47 -0.63
CA SER A 138 -4.27 -13.84 -0.63
C SER A 138 -3.95 -14.29 -2.05
N VAL A 139 -2.71 -14.71 -2.32
CA VAL A 139 -2.27 -15.21 -3.62
C VAL A 139 -1.69 -16.61 -3.46
N GLU A 140 -2.09 -17.53 -4.36
CA GLU A 140 -1.59 -18.90 -4.36
C GLU A 140 -0.76 -19.15 -5.62
N VAL A 141 0.46 -19.65 -5.44
CA VAL A 141 1.34 -20.03 -6.54
C VAL A 141 1.75 -21.49 -6.44
N GLN A 142 1.88 -22.14 -7.60
CA GLN A 142 2.45 -23.49 -7.67
C GLN A 142 3.97 -23.36 -7.58
N GLU A 143 4.56 -24.10 -6.65
CA GLU A 143 6.01 -24.29 -6.65
C GLU A 143 6.34 -25.07 -7.93
N GLY A 144 7.05 -24.42 -8.85
CA GLY A 144 7.51 -25.08 -10.06
C GLY A 144 8.30 -26.31 -9.65
N SER A 145 7.82 -27.50 -10.00
CA SER A 145 8.60 -28.72 -9.87
C SER A 145 9.95 -28.48 -10.53
N ASN A 146 11.02 -28.45 -9.72
CA ASN A 146 12.41 -28.39 -10.18
C ASN A 146 12.62 -29.48 -11.23
N LEU A 147 12.47 -29.10 -12.50
CA LEU A 147 12.65 -29.95 -13.68
C LEU A 147 13.92 -29.48 -14.39
N TYR A 148 15.03 -29.75 -13.73
CA TYR A 148 16.37 -29.85 -14.32
C TYR A 148 17.03 -31.01 -13.53
N LEU A 149 17.00 -32.26 -13.98
CA LEU A 149 17.80 -32.89 -15.06
C LEU A 149 19.28 -32.53 -15.01
#